data_AF-D7KMK8-F1
#
_entry.id   AF-D7KMK8-F1
#
_cell.length_a   1.000
_cell.length_b   1.000
_cell.length_c   1.000
_cell.angle_alpha   90.00
_cell.angle_beta   90.00
_cell.angle_gamma   90.00
#
_symmetry.space_group_name_H-M   'P 1'
#
loop_
_entity.id
_entity.type
_entity.pdbx_description
1 polymer ?
#
loop_
_entity_poly.entity_id
_entity_poly.type
_entity_poly.pdbx_seq_one_letter_code
_entity_poly.pdbx_strand_id
1 'polypeptide(L)'
;MATPFLLLLLPMIFSSILLLTITVTQSEPYSKTMPFQGNKPDKLTHLHFYFHDIISVGRAQRLYASTDMKTFGFFSMVFNLAFTEGELNGSTAAMYGRNPILLEERELPIIGGTGAFRFARGYARPKTYKVVNIDAVVEYNVFIWHFTLLFSNKNSVPSD
;
A
#
# COMPACT_ATOMS: atom_id res chain seq x y z
N MET A 1 34.88 35.37 16.19
CA MET A 1 35.25 33.94 16.13
C MET A 1 33.98 33.13 15.88
N ALA A 2 33.58 32.98 14.62
CA ALA A 2 32.47 32.10 14.23
C ALA A 2 33.08 30.81 13.65
N THR A 3 32.91 29.78 14.46
CA THR A 3 33.18 28.34 14.39
C THR A 3 33.42 27.66 13.01
N PRO A 4 34.48 26.83 12.87
CA PRO A 4 34.78 25.98 11.70
C PRO A 4 33.75 24.85 11.45
N PHE A 5 32.75 24.71 12.32
CA PHE A 5 31.68 23.73 12.20
C PHE A 5 30.75 24.00 11.01
N LEU A 6 30.55 25.27 10.63
CA LEU A 6 29.63 25.63 9.54
C LEU A 6 30.16 25.19 8.15
N LEU A 7 31.49 25.14 8.00
CA LEU A 7 32.15 24.72 6.76
C LEU A 7 32.03 23.21 6.50
N LEU A 8 31.84 22.40 7.55
CA LEU A 8 31.62 20.95 7.43
C LEU A 8 30.16 20.58 7.13
N LEU A 9 29.21 21.45 7.51
CA LEU A 9 27.78 21.22 7.28
C LEU A 9 27.39 21.41 5.80
N LEU A 10 28.00 22.36 5.11
CA LEU A 10 27.70 22.67 3.70
C LEU A 10 27.89 21.47 2.75
N PRO A 11 29.03 20.74 2.74
CA PRO A 11 29.20 19.58 1.89
C PRO A 11 28.32 18.39 2.31
N MET A 12 27.99 18.26 3.60
CA MET A 12 27.06 17.22 4.07
C MET A 12 25.63 17.47 3.57
N ILE A 13 25.17 18.72 3.60
CA ILE A 13 23.85 19.10 3.07
C ILE A 13 23.83 18.93 1.55
N PHE A 14 24.89 19.31 0.85
CA PHE A 14 24.98 19.09 -0.60
C PHE A 14 24.96 17.60 -0.96
N SER A 15 25.69 16.76 -0.22
CA SER A 15 25.69 15.31 -0.42
C SER A 15 24.34 14.65 -0.12
N SER A 16 23.62 15.10 0.91
CA SER A 16 22.30 14.55 1.24
C SER A 16 21.25 14.95 0.21
N ILE A 17 21.30 16.19 -0.29
CA ILE A 17 20.46 16.64 -1.41
C ILE A 17 20.77 15.84 -2.68
N LEU A 18 22.06 15.64 -3.00
CA LEU A 18 22.47 14.85 -4.17
C LEU A 18 21.95 13.40 -4.07
N LEU A 19 22.11 12.75 -2.91
CA LEU A 19 21.60 11.40 -2.68
C LEU A 19 20.08 11.32 -2.80
N LEU A 20 19.37 12.32 -2.25
CA LEU A 20 17.92 12.42 -2.38
C LEU A 20 17.50 12.56 -3.84
N THR A 21 18.17 13.41 -4.64
CA THR A 21 17.84 13.58 -6.06
C THR A 21 18.06 12.31 -6.89
N ILE A 22 19.13 11.56 -6.63
CA ILE A 22 19.40 10.29 -7.31
C ILE A 22 18.31 9.28 -6.96
N THR A 23 17.93 9.19 -5.68
CA THR A 23 16.88 8.28 -5.20
C THR A 23 15.53 8.59 -5.83
N VAL A 24 15.16 9.88 -5.92
CA VAL A 24 13.93 10.33 -6.59
C VAL A 24 13.96 10.05 -8.09
N THR A 25 15.13 10.19 -8.74
CA THR A 25 15.27 9.94 -10.19
C THR A 25 15.15 8.46 -10.53
N GLN A 26 15.53 7.57 -9.61
CA GLN A 26 15.45 6.12 -9.81
C GLN A 26 14.18 5.48 -9.23
N SER A 27 13.33 6.24 -8.54
CA SER A 27 12.11 5.69 -7.96
C SER A 27 11.05 5.46 -9.04
N GLU A 28 10.70 4.20 -9.29
CA GLU A 28 9.55 3.85 -10.11
C GLU A 28 8.25 4.05 -9.31
N PRO A 29 7.22 4.73 -9.86
CA PRO A 29 5.95 4.89 -9.19
C PRO A 29 5.26 3.52 -9.05
N TYR A 30 4.70 3.28 -7.85
CA TYR A 30 4.05 2.01 -7.54
C TYR A 30 2.83 1.72 -8.44
N SER A 31 2.14 2.78 -8.89
CA SER A 31 0.95 2.68 -9.72
C SER A 31 1.09 3.49 -11.01
N LYS A 32 0.49 3.00 -12.10
CA LYS A 32 0.41 3.75 -13.36
C LYS A 32 -0.93 4.47 -13.46
N THR A 33 -0.91 5.76 -13.74
CA THR A 33 -2.15 6.52 -13.99
C THR A 33 -2.76 6.10 -15.31
N MET A 34 -4.03 5.71 -15.29
CA MET A 34 -4.76 5.24 -16.47
C MET A 34 -5.82 6.28 -16.89
N PRO A 35 -6.11 6.47 -18.19
CA PRO A 35 -7.15 7.41 -18.63
C PRO A 35 -8.53 7.00 -18.10
N PHE A 36 -9.38 7.98 -17.80
CA PHE A 36 -10.77 7.71 -17.41
C PHE A 36 -11.58 7.31 -18.64
N GLN A 37 -12.19 6.13 -18.62
CA GLN A 37 -12.87 5.56 -19.78
C GLN A 37 -14.37 5.34 -19.48
N GLY A 38 -15.10 6.40 -19.13
CA GLY A 38 -16.55 6.38 -18.93
C GLY A 38 -17.06 5.44 -17.83
N ASN A 39 -18.35 5.53 -17.52
CA ASN A 39 -18.97 4.66 -16.51
C ASN A 39 -19.23 3.28 -17.11
N LYS A 40 -18.61 2.26 -16.50
CA LYS A 40 -18.83 0.82 -16.77
C LYS A 40 -19.49 0.19 -15.53
N PRO A 41 -20.09 -1.01 -15.62
CA PRO A 41 -20.75 -1.63 -14.48
C PRO A 41 -19.81 -1.80 -13.28
N ASP A 42 -20.37 -1.61 -12.09
CA ASP A 42 -19.74 -1.92 -10.81
C ASP A 42 -19.32 -3.39 -10.79
N LYS A 43 -18.08 -3.65 -10.38
CA LYS A 43 -17.51 -4.98 -10.17
C LYS A 43 -17.13 -5.14 -8.70
N LEU A 44 -17.47 -6.29 -8.12
CA LEU A 44 -16.97 -6.72 -6.82
C LEU A 44 -15.77 -7.65 -7.04
N THR A 45 -14.62 -7.27 -6.49
CA THR A 45 -13.42 -8.11 -6.45
C THR A 45 -13.20 -8.59 -5.02
N HIS A 46 -13.10 -9.90 -4.83
CA HIS A 46 -12.71 -10.54 -3.57
C HIS A 46 -11.25 -11.00 -3.67
N LEU A 47 -10.42 -10.47 -2.77
CA LEU A 47 -9.02 -10.87 -2.63
C LEU A 47 -8.87 -11.67 -1.35
N HIS A 48 -8.17 -12.79 -1.45
CA HIS A 48 -7.77 -13.61 -0.30
C HIS A 48 -6.27 -13.84 -0.36
N PHE A 49 -5.55 -13.43 0.67
CA PHE A 49 -4.09 -13.54 0.75
C PHE A 49 -3.61 -13.57 2.20
N TYR A 50 -2.36 -13.99 2.39
CA TYR A 50 -1.67 -13.95 3.68
C TYR A 50 -0.61 -12.86 3.66
N PHE A 51 -0.72 -11.92 4.60
CA PHE A 51 0.27 -10.90 4.83
C PHE A 51 1.29 -11.40 5.86
N HIS A 52 2.56 -11.41 5.46
CA HIS A 52 3.68 -11.81 6.30
C HIS A 52 4.32 -10.56 6.91
N ASP A 53 3.94 -10.29 8.15
CA ASP A 53 4.59 -9.29 8.98
C ASP A 53 5.79 -9.91 9.70
N ILE A 54 6.91 -10.01 9.00
CA ILE A 54 8.12 -10.66 9.52
C ILE A 54 9.16 -9.57 9.75
N ILE A 55 9.28 -9.14 11.00
CA ILE A 55 10.28 -8.15 11.43
C ILE A 55 11.67 -8.80 11.43
N SER A 56 11.75 -10.07 11.83
CA SER A 56 13.03 -10.79 11.96
C SER A 56 13.78 -11.00 10.63
N VAL A 57 13.05 -11.02 9.50
CA VAL A 57 13.61 -11.27 8.15
C VAL A 57 13.61 -10.00 7.28
N GLY A 58 13.20 -8.86 7.85
CA GLY A 58 13.40 -7.53 7.28
C GLY A 58 12.79 -7.33 5.89
N ARG A 59 11.49 -6.99 5.82
CA ARG A 59 10.86 -6.11 4.81
C ARG A 59 9.36 -6.05 5.05
N ALA A 60 8.90 -4.99 5.71
CA ALA A 60 7.49 -4.61 5.72
C ALA A 60 7.40 -3.08 5.52
N GLN A 61 6.86 -2.64 4.39
CA GLN A 61 6.60 -1.22 4.11
C GLN A 61 5.21 -0.86 4.60
N ARG A 62 5.11 -0.37 5.84
CA ARG A 62 3.83 -0.09 6.49
C ARG A 62 4.05 0.81 7.70
N LEU A 63 3.02 1.56 8.07
CA LEU A 63 3.01 2.41 9.26
C LEU A 63 1.91 1.93 10.20
N TYR A 64 2.31 1.61 11.44
CA TYR A 64 1.41 1.40 12.57
C TYR A 64 1.70 2.46 13.61
N ALA A 65 0.65 3.06 14.13
CA ALA A 65 0.73 3.91 15.31
C ALA A 65 -0.05 3.23 16.43
N SER A 66 0.54 3.08 17.62
CA SER A 66 -0.25 2.73 18.80
C SER A 66 -1.24 3.87 19.06
N THR A 67 -2.51 3.55 19.23
CA THR A 67 -3.57 4.58 19.38
C THR A 67 -4.41 4.43 20.63
N ASP A 68 -4.05 3.52 21.53
CA ASP A 68 -4.72 3.37 22.82
C ASP A 68 -3.68 3.51 23.95
N MET A 69 -4.03 4.31 24.96
CA MET A 69 -3.20 4.54 26.15
C MET A 69 -3.37 3.43 27.20
N LYS A 70 -4.47 2.69 27.14
CA LYS A 70 -4.82 1.66 28.13
C LYS A 70 -4.59 0.25 27.60
N THR A 71 -4.83 0.03 26.32
CA THR A 71 -4.86 -1.31 25.74
C THR A 71 -3.76 -1.49 24.70
N PHE A 72 -2.78 -2.33 25.01
CA PHE A 72 -1.83 -2.79 23.99
C PHE A 72 -2.56 -3.55 22.89
N GLY A 73 -2.15 -3.37 21.63
CA GLY A 73 -2.76 -4.06 20.49
C GLY A 73 -3.73 -3.23 19.64
N PHE A 74 -4.05 -1.99 20.04
CA PHE A 74 -4.86 -1.06 19.24
C PHE A 74 -3.96 -0.17 18.38
N PHE A 75 -3.74 -0.61 17.14
CA PHE A 75 -2.92 0.14 16.20
C PHE A 75 -3.78 0.83 15.14
N SER A 76 -3.50 2.09 14.81
CA SER A 76 -3.97 2.65 13.53
C SER A 76 -3.01 2.22 12.43
N MET A 77 -3.56 1.69 11.35
CA MET A 77 -2.82 1.12 10.24
C MET A 77 -3.10 1.92 8.97
N VAL A 78 -2.03 2.29 8.25
CA VAL A 78 -2.09 2.73 6.85
C VAL A 78 -1.44 1.62 6.01
N PHE A 79 -2.19 1.05 5.09
CA PHE A 79 -1.73 -0.08 4.30
C PHE A 79 -2.16 0.02 2.85
N ASN A 80 -1.18 -0.06 1.96
CA ASN A 80 -1.40 -0.02 0.52
C ASN A 80 -1.14 -1.41 -0.06
N LEU A 81 -2.18 -1.96 -0.67
CA LEU A 81 -2.11 -3.13 -1.54
C LEU A 81 -1.75 -2.69 -2.94
N ALA A 82 -0.91 -3.52 -3.53
CA ALA A 82 0.12 -3.03 -4.38
C ALA A 82 0.40 -4.20 -5.35
N PHE A 83 -0.19 -4.14 -6.54
CA PHE A 83 -0.29 -5.29 -7.45
C PHE A 83 0.75 -5.17 -8.56
N THR A 84 1.64 -6.15 -8.67
CA THR A 84 2.77 -6.15 -9.63
C THR A 84 2.60 -7.14 -10.77
N GLU A 85 1.59 -8.01 -10.73
CA GLU A 85 1.38 -9.09 -11.68
C GLU A 85 -0.12 -9.30 -11.97
N GLY A 86 -0.41 -10.06 -13.04
CA GLY A 86 -1.77 -10.42 -13.45
C GLY A 86 -2.61 -9.24 -13.99
N GLU A 87 -3.93 -9.42 -14.02
CA GLU A 87 -4.89 -8.43 -14.54
C GLU A 87 -4.90 -7.11 -13.75
N LEU A 88 -4.44 -7.13 -12.50
CA LEU A 88 -4.41 -5.98 -11.60
C LEU A 88 -3.06 -5.26 -11.60
N ASN A 89 -2.09 -5.70 -12.39
CA ASN A 89 -0.74 -5.14 -12.42
C ASN A 89 -0.74 -3.61 -12.59
N GLY A 90 0.01 -2.91 -11.73
CA GLY A 90 0.13 -1.46 -11.70
C GLY A 90 -1.04 -0.74 -11.03
N SER A 91 -1.98 -1.48 -10.44
CA SER A 91 -3.08 -0.93 -9.63
C SER A 91 -2.72 -0.97 -8.15
N THR A 92 -3.43 -0.16 -7.35
CA THR A 92 -3.32 -0.18 -5.88
C THR A 92 -4.68 -0.06 -5.22
N ALA A 93 -4.80 -0.58 -4.01
CA ALA A 93 -5.93 -0.35 -3.12
C ALA A 93 -5.41 0.07 -1.73
N ALA A 94 -6.02 1.08 -1.12
CA ALA A 94 -5.59 1.61 0.16
C ALA A 94 -6.63 1.32 1.25
N MET A 95 -6.15 0.89 2.42
CA MET A 95 -6.97 0.76 3.63
C MET A 95 -6.37 1.58 4.77
N TYR A 96 -7.25 2.19 5.54
CA TYR A 96 -6.89 2.96 6.72
C TYR A 96 -7.89 2.71 7.83
N GLY A 97 -7.41 2.39 9.03
CA GLY A 97 -8.30 2.26 10.18
C GLY A 97 -7.61 1.73 11.42
N ARG A 98 -8.40 1.65 12.50
CA ARG A 98 -8.00 0.98 13.72
C ARG A 98 -8.02 -0.53 13.54
N ASN A 99 -6.91 -1.15 13.89
CA ASN A 99 -6.65 -2.57 13.83
C ASN A 99 -6.34 -3.06 15.26
N PRO A 100 -7.38 -3.46 16.03
CA PRO A 100 -7.20 -4.07 17.35
C PRO A 100 -6.74 -5.52 17.18
N ILE A 101 -5.43 -5.76 17.14
CA ILE A 101 -4.85 -7.05 16.71
C ILE A 101 -5.15 -8.23 17.64
N LEU A 102 -5.64 -7.96 18.85
CA LEU A 102 -6.05 -8.96 19.84
C LEU A 102 -7.50 -9.45 19.65
N LEU A 103 -8.30 -8.78 18.81
CA LEU A 103 -9.66 -9.22 18.48
C LEU A 103 -9.64 -10.20 17.32
N GLU A 104 -10.52 -11.21 17.37
CA GLU A 104 -10.68 -12.18 16.28
C GLU A 104 -11.36 -11.55 15.05
N GLU A 105 -12.37 -10.72 15.29
CA GLU A 105 -13.09 -10.00 14.25
C GLU A 105 -12.59 -8.58 14.13
N ARG A 106 -12.08 -8.24 12.95
CA ARG A 106 -11.54 -6.92 12.64
C ARG A 106 -12.03 -6.51 11.26
N GLU A 107 -12.27 -5.23 11.09
CA GLU A 107 -12.68 -4.66 9.82
C GLU A 107 -11.93 -3.36 9.57
N LEU A 108 -11.35 -3.22 8.38
CA LEU A 108 -10.67 -2.01 7.93
C LEU A 108 -11.33 -1.52 6.64
N PRO A 109 -11.72 -0.24 6.54
CA PRO A 109 -12.33 0.27 5.33
C PRO A 109 -11.30 0.40 4.21
N ILE A 110 -11.74 0.09 2.99
CA ILE A 110 -11.04 0.47 1.76
C ILE A 110 -11.40 1.92 1.48
N ILE A 111 -10.39 2.78 1.55
CA ILE A 111 -10.55 4.24 1.44
C ILE A 111 -10.28 4.76 0.02
N GLY A 112 -9.84 3.89 -0.89
CA GLY A 112 -9.62 4.24 -2.29
C GLY A 112 -8.69 3.27 -3.01
N GLY A 113 -8.34 3.62 -4.24
CA GLY A 113 -7.44 2.85 -5.08
C GLY A 113 -7.09 3.55 -6.39
N THR A 114 -6.12 2.98 -7.10
CA THR A 114 -5.65 3.46 -8.40
C THR A 114 -5.77 2.36 -9.46
N GLY A 115 -5.57 2.71 -10.73
CA GLY A 115 -5.68 1.75 -11.84
C GLY A 115 -7.05 1.08 -11.88
N ALA A 116 -7.08 -0.25 -11.90
CA ALA A 116 -8.30 -1.06 -11.91
C ALA A 116 -9.22 -0.78 -10.69
N PHE A 117 -8.66 -0.34 -9.57
CA PHE A 117 -9.38 -0.01 -8.33
C PHE A 117 -9.72 1.48 -8.21
N ARG A 118 -9.79 2.22 -9.31
CA ARG A 118 -10.24 3.61 -9.27
C ARG A 118 -11.69 3.68 -8.75
N PHE A 119 -11.94 4.64 -7.85
CA PHE A 119 -13.19 4.76 -7.08
C PHE A 119 -13.50 3.56 -6.17
N ALA A 120 -12.48 2.79 -5.79
CA ALA A 120 -12.65 1.66 -4.90
C ALA A 120 -13.27 2.06 -3.56
N ARG A 121 -14.24 1.26 -3.12
CA ARG A 121 -14.85 1.30 -1.80
C ARG A 121 -15.11 -0.13 -1.33
N GLY A 122 -15.12 -0.36 -0.02
CA GLY A 122 -15.31 -1.70 0.52
C GLY A 122 -14.64 -1.87 1.88
N TYR A 123 -14.32 -3.11 2.23
CA TYR A 123 -13.77 -3.44 3.53
C TYR A 123 -12.82 -4.65 3.45
N ALA A 124 -11.92 -4.73 4.42
CA ALA A 124 -11.00 -5.82 4.63
C ALA A 124 -11.25 -6.45 5.99
N ARG A 125 -11.22 -7.79 6.06
CA ARG A 125 -11.31 -8.58 7.29
C ARG A 125 -9.99 -9.29 7.55
N PRO A 126 -9.09 -8.68 8.36
CA PRO A 126 -7.86 -9.34 8.76
C PRO A 126 -8.08 -10.30 9.94
N LYS A 127 -7.60 -11.53 9.80
CA LYS A 127 -7.57 -12.54 10.86
C LYS A 127 -6.13 -12.96 11.14
N THR A 128 -5.71 -12.90 12.39
CA THR A 128 -4.36 -13.33 12.76
C THR A 128 -4.28 -14.85 12.62
N TYR A 129 -3.46 -15.33 11.69
CA TYR A 129 -3.32 -16.75 11.37
C TYR A 129 -2.27 -17.43 12.25
N LYS A 130 -1.10 -16.79 12.39
CA LYS A 130 0.00 -17.31 13.20
C LYS A 130 0.81 -16.15 13.77
N VAL A 131 1.25 -16.27 15.02
CA VAL A 131 2.21 -15.35 15.64
C VAL A 131 3.35 -16.19 16.20
N VAL A 132 4.59 -15.80 15.90
CA VAL A 132 5.82 -16.40 16.46
C VAL A 132 6.72 -15.26 16.91
N ASN A 133 6.90 -15.09 18.21
CA ASN A 133 7.62 -13.96 18.80
C ASN A 133 7.01 -12.61 18.38
N ILE A 134 7.75 -11.83 17.59
CA ILE A 134 7.33 -10.53 17.03
C ILE A 134 6.82 -10.63 15.59
N ASP A 135 6.94 -11.81 14.97
CA ASP A 135 6.49 -12.04 13.60
C ASP A 135 5.05 -12.52 13.58
N ALA A 136 4.26 -12.01 12.64
CA ALA A 136 2.87 -12.36 12.47
C ALA A 136 2.54 -12.69 11.02
N VAL A 137 1.69 -13.69 10.82
CA VAL A 137 1.02 -13.98 9.55
C VAL A 137 -0.45 -13.63 9.74
N VAL A 138 -0.95 -12.74 8.90
CA VAL A 138 -2.33 -12.25 8.96
C VAL A 138 -3.03 -12.62 7.66
N GLU A 139 -4.11 -13.38 7.77
CA GLU A 139 -5.00 -13.68 6.66
C GLU A 139 -5.87 -12.47 6.36
N TYR A 140 -5.97 -12.05 5.11
CA TYR A 140 -6.81 -10.96 4.66
C TYR A 140 -7.86 -11.44 3.68
N ASN A 141 -9.12 -11.17 4.01
CA ASN A 141 -10.24 -11.23 3.07
C ASN A 141 -10.67 -9.80 2.74
N VAL A 142 -10.49 -9.37 1.50
CA VAL A 142 -10.75 -7.99 1.08
C VAL A 142 -11.82 -7.97 0.00
N PHE A 143 -12.86 -7.19 0.23
CA PHE A 143 -13.98 -7.03 -0.69
C PHE A 143 -13.99 -5.59 -1.21
N ILE A 144 -13.75 -5.43 -2.52
CA ILE A 144 -13.59 -4.14 -3.16
C ILE A 144 -14.62 -3.97 -4.26
N TRP A 145 -15.53 -3.02 -4.09
CA TRP A 145 -16.35 -2.48 -5.17
C TRP A 145 -15.55 -1.46 -5.95
N HIS A 146 -15.45 -1.63 -7.26
CA HIS A 146 -14.79 -0.69 -8.15
C HIS A 146 -15.44 -0.73 -9.54
N PHE A 147 -15.13 0.25 -10.39
CA PHE A 147 -15.55 0.21 -11.78
C PHE A 147 -14.57 -0.60 -12.62
N THR A 148 -15.08 -1.34 -13.60
CA THR A 148 -14.21 -2.03 -14.57
C THR A 148 -13.63 -1.01 -15.54
N LEU A 149 -12.32 -0.80 -15.51
CA LEU A 149 -11.61 -0.11 -16.60
C LEU A 149 -11.10 -1.18 -17.57
N LEU A 150 -11.78 -1.38 -18.71
CA LEU A 150 -11.19 -2.19 -19.79
C LEU A 150 -10.12 -1.34 -20.48
N PHE A 151 -8.91 -1.88 -20.53
CA PHE A 151 -7.84 -1.35 -21.35
C PHE A 151 -8.18 -1.63 -22.81
N SER A 152 -8.60 -0.61 -23.55
CA SER A 152 -8.54 -0.70 -25.01
C SER A 152 -7.06 -0.61 -25.38
N ASN A 153 -6.45 -1.76 -25.64
CA ASN A 153 -5.12 -1.81 -26.22
C ASN A 153 -5.24 -1.28 -27.65
N LYS A 154 -4.95 0.00 -27.87
CA LYS A 154 -4.93 0.62 -29.22
C LYS A 154 -3.83 0.06 -30.12
N ASN A 155 -3.07 -0.95 -29.68
CA ASN A 155 -1.97 -1.56 -30.44
C ASN A 155 -2.31 -2.97 -30.98
N SER A 156 -3.53 -3.48 -30.85
CA SER A 156 -3.94 -4.66 -31.62
C SER A 156 -4.29 -4.23 -33.04
N VAL A 157 -3.29 -4.22 -33.92
CA VAL A 157 -3.50 -4.25 -35.37
C VAL A 157 -4.39 -5.47 -35.66
N PRO A 158 -5.50 -5.33 -36.42
CA PRO A 158 -6.29 -6.47 -36.81
C PRO A 158 -5.42 -7.40 -37.65
N SER A 159 -5.34 -8.68 -37.28
CA SER A 159 -4.90 -9.71 -38.22
C SER A 159 -6.02 -9.88 -39.24
N ASP A 160 -5.79 -9.38 -40.45
CA ASP A 160 -6.54 -9.77 -41.65
C ASP A 160 -6.43 -11.28 -41.90
#